data_AF-A0A960EDX0-F1
#
_entry.id   AF-A0A960EDX0-F1
#
_cell.length_a   1.000
_cell.length_b   1.000
_cell.length_c   1.000
_cell.angle_alpha   90.00
_cell.angle_beta   90.00
_cell.angle_gamma   90.00
#
_symmetry.space_group_name_H-M   'P 1'
#
loop_
_entity.id
_entity.type
_entity.pdbx_description
1 polymer ?
#
loop_
_entity_poly.entity_id
_entity_poly.type
_entity_poly.pdbx_seq_one_letter_code
_entity_poly.pdbx_strand_id
1 'polypeptide(L)'
;METALAVLIAVFFAVSIYLLLSKHVIRILLGVAILGNGVNLLIFTSGRLTREIPPIIPDDLAVSVIPTANPLPQALVLTAIVISFS
;
A
#
# COMPACT_ATOMS: atom_id res chain seq x y z
N MET A 1 6.69 6.74 -12.38
CA MET A 1 6.46 5.37 -11.82
C MET A 1 5.02 5.17 -11.41
N GLU A 2 4.34 6.26 -11.06
CA GLU A 2 2.96 6.28 -10.59
C GLU A 2 1.99 5.67 -11.61
N THR A 3 2.22 5.87 -12.91
CA THR A 3 1.39 5.26 -13.98
C THR A 3 1.45 3.73 -13.97
N ALA A 4 2.64 3.14 -13.86
CA ALA A 4 2.81 1.70 -13.79
C ALA A 4 2.17 1.10 -12.52
N LEU A 5 2.35 1.78 -11.38
CA LEU A 5 1.68 1.42 -10.12
C LEU A 5 0.16 1.55 -10.21
N ALA A 6 -0.36 2.59 -10.84
CA ALA A 6 -1.79 2.78 -11.04
C ALA A 6 -2.40 1.64 -11.87
N VAL A 7 -1.72 1.20 -12.93
CA VAL A 7 -2.14 0.03 -13.72
C VAL A 7 -2.10 -1.24 -12.86
N LEU A 8 -1.04 -1.45 -12.08
CA LEU A 8 -0.94 -2.61 -11.19
C LEU A 8 -2.08 -2.63 -10.14
N ILE A 9 -2.36 -1.49 -9.51
CA ILE A 9 -3.45 -1.34 -8.55
C ILE A 9 -4.80 -1.64 -9.22
N ALA A 10 -5.03 -1.13 -10.44
CA ALA A 10 -6.25 -1.43 -11.18
C ALA A 10 -6.41 -2.94 -11.45
N VAL A 11 -5.32 -3.64 -11.80
CA VAL A 11 -5.33 -5.10 -11.98
C VAL A 11 -5.65 -5.82 -10.67
N PHE A 12 -5.05 -5.40 -9.56
CA PHE A 12 -5.34 -5.98 -8.24
C PHE A 12 -6.82 -5.83 -7.87
N PHE A 13 -7.38 -4.63 -8.04
CA PHE A 13 -8.80 -4.38 -7.80
C PHE A 13 -9.70 -5.22 -8.72
N ALA A 14 -9.38 -5.30 -10.02
CA ALA A 14 -10.15 -6.10 -10.97
C ALA A 14 -10.16 -7.60 -10.59
N VAL A 15 -8.99 -8.16 -10.25
CA VAL A 15 -8.86 -9.57 -9.83
C VAL A 15 -9.58 -9.81 -8.50
N SER A 16 -9.41 -8.93 -7.52
CA SER A 16 -10.09 -9.02 -6.22
C SER A 16 -11.60 -9.01 -6.37
N ILE A 17 -12.15 -8.04 -7.11
CA ILE A 17 -13.59 -7.93 -7.34
C ILE A 17 -14.10 -9.18 -8.07
N TYR A 18 -13.40 -9.64 -9.10
CA TYR A 18 -13.75 -10.87 -9.81
C TYR A 18 -13.81 -12.09 -8.87
N LEU A 19 -12.84 -12.24 -7.97
CA LEU A 19 -12.79 -13.33 -7.01
C LEU A 19 -13.85 -13.22 -5.91
N LEU A 20 -14.19 -12.01 -5.48
CA LEU A 20 -15.25 -11.76 -4.50
C LEU A 20 -16.64 -12.14 -5.04
N LEU A 21 -16.86 -12.05 -6.35
CA LEU A 21 -18.11 -12.48 -7.01
C LEU A 21 -18.23 -14.00 -7.19
N SER A 22 -17.22 -14.77 -6.77
CA SER A 22 -17.23 -16.23 -6.84
C SER A 22 -18.23 -16.86 -5.86
N LYS A 23 -18.77 -18.04 -6.20
CA LYS A 23 -19.57 -18.87 -5.29
C LYS A 23 -18.72 -19.72 -4.32
N HIS A 24 -17.41 -19.85 -4.58
CA HIS A 24 -16.49 -20.64 -3.76
C HIS A 24 -15.83 -19.77 -2.68
N VAL A 25 -15.99 -20.16 -1.41
CA VAL A 25 -15.46 -19.44 -0.24
C VAL A 25 -13.95 -19.20 -0.32
N ILE A 26 -13.17 -20.19 -0.76
CA ILE A 26 -11.71 -20.05 -0.91
C ILE A 26 -11.37 -18.93 -1.89
N ARG A 27 -12.11 -18.81 -3.00
CA ARG A 27 -11.89 -17.74 -3.99
C ARG A 27 -12.26 -16.38 -3.40
N ILE A 28 -13.34 -16.29 -2.62
CA ILE A 28 -13.72 -15.06 -1.92
C ILE A 28 -12.61 -14.63 -0.95
N LEU A 29 -12.08 -15.56 -0.13
CA LEU A 29 -10.97 -15.29 0.79
C LEU A 29 -9.72 -14.77 0.07
N LEU A 30 -9.33 -15.38 -1.05
CA LEU A 30 -8.24 -14.87 -1.88
C LEU A 30 -8.55 -13.48 -2.45
N GLY A 31 -9.80 -13.22 -2.83
CA GLY A 31 -10.26 -11.91 -3.28
C GLY A 31 -10.07 -10.83 -2.22
N VAL A 32 -10.45 -11.11 -0.97
CA VAL A 32 -10.24 -10.22 0.19
C VAL A 32 -8.75 -9.98 0.44
N ALA A 33 -7.93 -11.03 0.43
CA ALA A 33 -6.49 -10.92 0.65
C ALA A 33 -5.80 -10.04 -0.41
N ILE A 34 -6.13 -10.25 -1.69
CA ILE A 34 -5.59 -9.42 -2.79
C ILE A 34 -6.11 -7.98 -2.67
N LEU A 35 -7.36 -7.79 -2.20
CA LEU A 35 -7.96 -6.45 -2.09
C LEU A 35 -7.21 -5.62 -1.04
N GLY A 36 -6.90 -6.20 0.11
CA GLY A 36 -6.10 -5.55 1.15
C GLY A 36 -4.74 -5.09 0.62
N ASN A 37 -4.06 -5.94 -0.16
CA ASN A 37 -2.80 -5.58 -0.81
C ASN A 37 -2.97 -4.43 -1.82
N GLY A 38 -4.04 -4.45 -2.63
CA GLY A 38 -4.36 -3.37 -3.57
C GLY A 38 -4.63 -2.03 -2.87
N VAL A 39 -5.35 -2.04 -1.75
CA VAL A 39 -5.61 -0.85 -0.93
C VAL A 39 -4.31 -0.31 -0.29
N ASN A 40 -3.46 -1.20 0.23
CA ASN A 40 -2.16 -0.79 0.78
C ASN A 40 -1.28 -0.10 -0.27
N LEU A 41 -1.24 -0.64 -1.49
CA LEU A 41 -0.52 0.00 -2.61
C LEU A 41 -1.14 1.36 -2.96
N LEU A 42 -2.47 1.47 -3.00
CA LEU A 42 -3.17 2.71 -3.29
C LEU A 42 -2.82 3.80 -2.27
N ILE A 43 -2.89 3.49 -0.97
CA ILE A 43 -2.49 4.41 0.12
C ILE A 43 -1.03 4.84 -0.07
N PHE A 44 -0.13 3.90 -0.33
CA PHE A 44 1.28 4.20 -0.55
C PHE A 44 1.52 5.16 -1.73
N THR A 45 0.89 4.93 -2.89
CA THR A 45 1.00 5.84 -4.04
C THR A 45 0.38 7.22 -3.82
N SER A 46 -0.62 7.35 -2.95
CA SER A 46 -1.26 8.64 -2.66
C SER A 46 -0.31 9.65 -2.00
N GLY A 47 0.75 9.16 -1.35
CA GLY A 47 1.73 9.96 -0.62
C GLY A 47 2.76 10.72 -1.45
N ARG A 48 2.70 10.61 -2.79
CA ARG A 48 3.77 10.94 -3.75
C ARG A 48 5.01 10.06 -3.55
N LEU A 49 5.45 9.44 -4.63
CA LEU A 49 6.53 8.46 -4.59
C LEU A 49 7.90 9.14 -4.67
N THR A 50 8.45 9.51 -3.52
CA THR A 50 9.84 9.99 -3.41
C THR A 50 10.78 8.78 -3.42
N ARG A 51 11.71 8.75 -4.36
CA ARG A 51 12.73 7.70 -4.45
C ARG A 51 13.87 7.96 -3.49
N GLU A 52 14.43 6.87 -2.95
CA GLU A 52 15.77 6.83 -2.33
C GLU A 52 16.00 7.66 -1.06
N ILE A 53 14.93 8.14 -0.40
CA ILE A 53 15.09 8.88 0.87
C ILE A 53 14.06 8.36 1.90
N PRO A 54 14.44 7.39 2.77
CA PRO A 54 13.52 6.85 3.77
C PRO A 54 13.14 7.94 4.79
N PRO A 55 11.91 7.94 5.34
CA PRO A 55 11.48 8.96 6.29
C PRO A 55 12.00 8.66 7.70
N ILE A 56 13.32 8.56 7.83
CA ILE A 56 14.01 8.26 9.08
C ILE A 56 14.97 9.42 9.32
N ILE A 57 14.84 10.05 10.48
CA ILE A 57 15.76 11.11 10.91
C ILE A 57 16.90 10.42 11.67
N PRO A 58 18.17 10.65 11.29
CA PRO A 58 19.32 10.17 12.04
C PRO A 58 19.32 10.68 13.49
N ASP A 59 19.79 9.85 14.44
CA ASP A 59 19.73 10.15 15.89
C ASP A 59 20.51 11.42 16.30
N ASP A 60 21.45 11.88 15.47
CA ASP A 60 22.27 13.07 15.66
C ASP A 60 21.58 14.38 15.18
N LEU A 61 20.39 14.28 14.57
CA LEU A 61 19.68 15.40 13.97
C LEU A 61 18.24 15.51 14.51
N ALA A 62 17.82 16.72 14.86
CA ALA A 62 16.43 16.99 15.26
C ALA A 62 15.47 17.16 14.06
N VAL A 63 16.01 17.48 12.87
CA VAL A 63 15.26 17.72 11.63
C VAL A 63 16.07 17.16 10.46
N SER A 64 15.38 16.59 9.46
CA SER A 64 16.06 16.09 8.26
C SER A 64 16.69 17.24 7.46
N VAL A 65 17.97 17.10 7.12
CA VAL A 65 18.72 18.07 6.30
C VAL A 65 18.32 17.99 4.82
N ILE A 66 17.71 16.87 4.41
CA ILE A 66 17.30 16.55 3.04
C ILE A 66 15.78 16.27 3.04
N PRO A 67 15.03 16.62 1.97
CA PRO A 67 13.64 16.20 1.81
C PRO A 67 13.49 14.67 1.82
N THR A 68 12.86 14.14 2.86
CA THR A 68 12.54 12.72 3.05
C THR A 68 11.22 12.33 2.39
N ALA A 69 10.98 11.01 2.20
CA ALA A 69 9.68 10.52 1.77
C ALA A 69 8.57 10.88 2.77
N ASN A 70 7.31 10.84 2.34
CA ASN A 70 6.17 11.13 3.20
C ASN A 70 6.00 10.00 4.25
N PRO A 71 6.07 10.28 5.56
CA PRO A 71 5.90 9.27 6.60
C PRO A 71 4.44 8.83 6.80
N LEU A 72 3.46 9.68 6.44
CA LEU A 72 2.04 9.43 6.74
C LEU A 72 1.50 8.17 6.05
N PRO A 73 1.66 7.96 4.73
CA PRO A 73 1.22 6.73 4.08
C PRO A 73 1.88 5.48 4.65
N GLN A 74 3.13 5.58 5.10
CA GLN A 74 3.89 4.44 5.63
C GLN A 74 3.32 3.97 6.97
N ALA A 75 3.01 4.92 7.87
CA ALA A 75 2.35 4.62 9.14
C ALA A 75 0.93 4.05 8.95
N LEU A 76 0.17 4.59 7.97
CA LEU A 76 -1.17 4.10 7.64
C LEU A 76 -1.13 2.66 7.09
N VAL A 77 -0.20 2.37 6.17
CA VAL A 77 -0.05 1.02 5.60
C VAL A 77 0.39 0.02 6.67
N LEU A 78 1.30 0.37 7.58
CA LEU A 78 1.70 -0.52 8.67
C LEU A 78 0.51 -0.93 9.54
N THR A 79 -0.35 0.03 9.89
CA THR A 79 -1.59 -0.24 10.63
C THR A 79 -2.55 -1.13 9.83
N ALA A 80 -2.75 -0.83 8.55
CA ALA A 80 -3.64 -1.59 7.68
C ALA A 80 -3.18 -3.05 7.48
N ILE A 81 -1.86 -3.30 7.43
CA ILE A 81 -1.29 -4.65 7.36
C ILE A 81 -1.66 -5.46 8.61
N VAL A 82 -1.53 -4.88 9.80
CA VAL A 82 -1.87 -5.57 11.07
C VAL A 82 -3.36 -5.91 11.14
N ILE A 83 -4.23 -4.98 10.73
CA ILE A 83 -5.68 -5.22 10.66
C ILE A 83 -6.00 -6.35 9.66
N SER A 84 -5.32 -6.40 8.52
CA SER A 84 -5.58 -7.43 7.50
C SER A 84 -5.14 -8.84 7.90
N PHE A 85 -4.26 -8.96 8.91
CA PHE A 85 -3.75 -10.24 9.39
C PHE A 85 -4.53 -10.81 10.58
N SER A 86 -5.34 -9.97 11.23
CA SER A 86 -6.19 -10.33 12.39
C SER A 86 -7.51 -10.94 11.93
#